data_AF-A0A9C9Y3I7-F1
#
_entry.id   AF-A0A9C9Y3I7-F1
#
_cell.length_a   1.000
_cell.length_b   1.000
_cell.length_c   1.000
_cell.angle_alpha   90.00
_cell.angle_beta   90.00
_cell.angle_gamma   90.00
#
_symmetry.space_group_name_H-M   'P 1'
#
loop_
_entity.id
_entity.type
_entity.pdbx_description
1 polymer ?
#
loop_
_entity_poly.entity_id
_entity_poly.type
_entity_poly.pdbx_seq_one_letter_code
_entity_poly.pdbx_strand_id
1 'polypeptide(L)'
;MDKIDEKFEKAFKIASEMTQKLPPDVMLRFYAFYKIATRSSSMHMPSGDNVIRNGFKLNALVQFKDVSKEEAKKEYIKLVEKYNNLKI
;
A
#
# COMPACT_ATOMS: atom_id res chain seq x y z
N MET A 1 -10.88 -14.98 10.32
CA MET A 1 -10.22 -13.98 9.47
C MET A 1 -10.71 -14.20 8.05
N ASP A 2 -11.07 -13.17 7.29
CA ASP A 2 -11.44 -13.36 5.89
C ASP A 2 -10.22 -13.81 5.08
N LYS A 3 -10.40 -14.69 4.08
CA LYS A 3 -9.30 -15.23 3.25
C LYS A 3 -8.43 -14.15 2.61
N ILE A 4 -9.00 -12.97 2.35
CA ILE A 4 -8.26 -11.82 1.81
C ILE A 4 -7.36 -11.15 2.85
N ASP A 5 -7.74 -11.15 4.13
CA ASP A 5 -6.97 -10.51 5.20
C ASP A 5 -5.69 -11.28 5.47
N GLU A 6 -5.77 -12.61 5.52
CA GLU A 6 -4.60 -13.48 5.66
C GLU A 6 -3.62 -13.31 4.50
N LYS A 7 -4.13 -13.20 3.27
CA LYS A 7 -3.32 -12.94 2.09
C LYS A 7 -2.67 -11.55 2.13
N PHE A 8 -3.42 -10.56 2.60
CA PHE A 8 -2.91 -9.19 2.74
C PHE A 8 -1.79 -9.11 3.77
N GLU A 9 -1.94 -9.77 4.93
CA GLU A 9 -0.89 -9.85 5.96
C GLU A 9 0.36 -10.55 5.42
N LYS A 10 0.20 -11.67 4.71
CA LYS A 10 1.31 -12.37 4.04
C LYS A 10 2.00 -11.48 3.00
N ALA A 11 1.22 -10.77 2.18
CA ALA A 11 1.74 -9.83 1.20
C ALA A 11 2.51 -8.67 1.87
N PHE A 12 1.99 -8.12 2.97
CA PHE A 12 2.66 -7.08 3.74
C PHE A 12 4.01 -7.55 4.28
N LYS A 13 4.08 -8.76 4.85
CA LYS A 13 5.34 -9.34 5.32
C LYS A 13 6.36 -9.44 4.19
N ILE A 14 5.97 -10.01 3.05
CA ILE A 14 6.85 -10.13 1.87
C ILE A 14 7.32 -8.75 1.42
N ALA A 15 6.41 -7.78 1.28
CA ALA A 15 6.73 -6.42 0.87
C ALA A 15 7.69 -5.71 1.84
N SER A 16 7.54 -5.94 3.14
CA SER A 16 8.40 -5.35 4.18
C SER A 16 9.84 -5.87 4.16
N GLU A 17 10.06 -7.06 3.60
CA GLU A 17 11.36 -7.71 3.46
C GLU A 17 12.01 -7.41 2.09
N MET A 18 11.31 -6.72 1.19
CA MET A 18 11.84 -6.36 -0.14
C MET A 18 13.00 -5.36 -0.01
N THR A 19 14.16 -5.75 -0.53
CA THR A 19 15.36 -4.90 -0.61
C THR A 19 15.51 -4.22 -1.97
N GLN A 20 14.74 -4.65 -2.98
CA GLN A 20 14.77 -4.07 -4.32
C GLN A 20 14.28 -2.62 -4.32
N LYS A 21 15.03 -1.75 -4.97
CA LYS A 21 14.60 -0.37 -5.21
C LYS A 21 13.57 -0.33 -6.34
N LEU A 22 12.31 -0.14 -5.97
CA LEU A 22 11.22 -0.01 -6.92
C LEU A 22 11.12 1.41 -7.49
N PRO A 23 10.48 1.60 -8.65
CA PRO A 23 10.12 2.92 -9.14
C PRO A 23 9.32 3.73 -8.09
N PRO A 24 9.52 5.06 -7.99
CA PRO A 24 8.83 5.89 -6.99
C PRO A 24 7.30 5.83 -7.06
N ASP A 25 6.72 5.76 -8.25
CA ASP A 25 5.28 5.65 -8.46
C ASP A 25 4.72 4.33 -7.90
N VAL A 26 5.48 3.24 -8.04
CA VAL A 26 5.14 1.93 -7.48
C VAL A 26 5.15 1.97 -5.95
N MET A 27 6.18 2.59 -5.35
CA MET A 27 6.25 2.79 -3.90
C MET A 27 5.08 3.61 -3.37
N LEU A 28 4.63 4.63 -4.12
CA LEU A 28 3.46 5.43 -3.77
C LEU A 28 2.15 4.64 -3.83
N ARG A 29 1.99 3.73 -4.81
CA ARG A 29 0.84 2.81 -4.87
C ARG A 29 0.82 1.85 -3.69
N PHE A 30 1.96 1.24 -3.35
CA PHE A 30 2.10 0.41 -2.15
C PHE A 30 1.69 1.17 -0.89
N TYR A 31 2.18 2.40 -0.74
CA TYR A 31 1.82 3.26 0.39
C TYR A 31 0.31 3.53 0.44
N ALA A 32 -0.28 3.98 -0.67
CA ALA A 32 -1.69 4.35 -0.70
C ALA A 32 -2.61 3.17 -0.38
N PHE A 33 -2.41 2.03 -1.04
CA PHE A 33 -3.23 0.84 -0.82
C PHE A 33 -3.08 0.29 0.60
N TYR A 34 -1.87 0.26 1.15
CA TYR A 34 -1.67 -0.13 2.55
C TYR A 34 -2.46 0.78 3.49
N LYS A 35 -2.31 2.11 3.36
CA LYS A 35 -2.99 3.08 4.23
C LYS A 35 -4.52 3.01 4.13
N ILE A 36 -5.06 2.76 2.95
CA ILE A 36 -6.51 2.60 2.73
C ILE A 36 -6.97 1.27 3.36
N ALA A 37 -6.25 0.17 3.10
CA ALA A 37 -6.57 -1.15 3.64
C ALA A 37 -6.58 -1.19 5.17
N THR A 38 -5.68 -0.44 5.83
CA THR A 38 -5.55 -0.39 7.29
C THR A 38 -6.25 0.80 7.94
N ARG A 39 -7.06 1.61 7.22
CA ARG A 39 -7.72 2.78 7.84
C ARG A 39 -8.71 2.33 8.91
N SER A 40 -8.63 2.87 10.12
CA SER A 40 -9.57 2.54 11.21
C SER A 40 -10.78 3.48 11.28
N SER A 41 -10.59 4.78 11.08
CA SER A 41 -11.69 5.77 11.01
C SER A 41 -11.22 7.18 10.62
N SER A 42 -9.97 7.54 10.90
CA SER A 42 -9.37 8.83 10.52
C SER A 42 -8.21 8.66 9.54
N MET A 43 -8.23 9.43 8.45
CA MET A 43 -7.14 9.49 7.50
C MET A 43 -5.99 10.28 8.12
N HIS A 44 -4.96 9.58 8.58
CA HIS A 44 -3.77 10.23 9.14
C HIS A 44 -2.93 10.78 7.99
N MET A 45 -2.68 12.09 8.03
CA MET A 45 -1.80 12.76 7.08
C MET A 45 -0.38 12.16 7.14
N PRO A 46 0.34 12.07 6.02
CA PRO A 46 1.75 11.70 6.02
C PRO A 46 2.55 12.68 6.90
N SER A 47 3.30 12.16 7.87
CA SER A 47 4.16 12.93 8.77
C SER A 47 5.65 12.77 8.45
N GLY A 48 6.48 13.69 8.96
CA GLY A 48 7.94 13.68 8.83
C GLY A 48 8.49 14.96 8.16
N ASP A 49 9.81 15.12 8.21
CA ASP A 49 10.46 16.40 7.87
C ASP A 49 10.57 16.68 6.36
N ASN A 50 10.44 15.64 5.53
CA ASN A 50 10.51 15.79 4.08
C ASN A 50 9.13 16.13 3.49
N VAL A 51 8.86 17.43 3.40
CA VAL A 51 7.59 17.98 2.88
C VAL A 51 7.29 17.50 1.46
N ILE A 52 8.29 17.42 0.58
CA ILE A 52 8.11 16.97 -0.81
C ILE A 52 7.61 15.52 -0.85
N ARG A 53 8.28 14.61 -0.14
CA ARG A 53 7.89 13.20 -0.04
C ARG A 53 6.49 13.05 0.55
N ASN A 54 6.15 13.86 1.55
CA ASN A 54 4.83 13.86 2.16
C ASN A 54 3.76 14.38 1.20
N GLY A 55 4.06 15.40 0.39
CA GLY A 55 3.19 15.87 -0.69
C GLY A 55 2.87 14.77 -1.71
N PHE A 56 3.88 14.00 -2.15
CA PHE A 56 3.65 12.85 -3.04
C PHE A 56 2.79 11.76 -2.40
N LYS A 57 3.03 11.43 -1.13
CA LYS A 57 2.21 10.48 -0.38
C LYS A 57 0.75 10.94 -0.27
N LEU A 58 0.53 12.22 0.03
CA LEU A 58 -0.79 12.80 0.11
C LEU A 58 -1.51 12.74 -1.25
N ASN A 59 -0.81 13.14 -2.31
CA ASN A 59 -1.35 13.06 -3.68
C ASN A 59 -1.76 11.64 -4.05
N ALA A 60 -0.97 10.63 -3.69
CA ALA A 60 -1.32 9.23 -3.92
C ALA A 60 -2.59 8.83 -3.14
N LEU A 61 -2.73 9.22 -1.87
CA LEU A 61 -3.95 8.96 -1.09
C LEU A 61 -5.18 9.62 -1.69
N VAL A 62 -5.05 10.86 -2.19
CA VAL A 62 -6.14 11.58 -2.87
C VAL A 62 -6.53 10.87 -4.18
N GLN A 63 -5.56 10.40 -4.97
CA GLN A 63 -5.81 9.68 -6.22
C GLN A 63 -6.61 8.38 -6.02
N PHE A 64 -6.40 7.69 -4.90
CA PHE A 64 -7.05 6.41 -4.59
C PHE A 64 -8.14 6.53 -3.52
N LYS A 65 -8.64 7.73 -3.22
CA LYS A 65 -9.56 7.99 -2.08
C LYS A 65 -10.86 7.17 -2.12
N ASP A 66 -11.33 6.83 -3.32
CA ASP A 66 -12.60 6.13 -3.56
C ASP A 66 -12.43 4.59 -3.59
N VAL A 67 -11.20 4.10 -3.46
CA VAL A 67 -10.90 2.65 -3.37
C VAL A 67 -11.39 2.12 -2.02
N SER A 68 -12.15 1.03 -2.04
CA SER A 68 -12.61 0.37 -0.81
C SER A 68 -11.46 -0.32 -0.06
N LYS A 69 -11.63 -0.63 1.23
CA LYS A 69 -10.60 -1.35 1.99
C LYS A 69 -10.29 -2.72 1.35
N GLU A 70 -11.32 -3.42 0.89
CA GLU A 70 -11.16 -4.73 0.27
C GLU A 70 -10.42 -4.63 -1.07
N GLU A 71 -10.77 -3.65 -1.91
CA GLU A 71 -10.10 -3.45 -3.20
C GLU A 71 -8.64 -3.04 -3.00
N ALA A 72 -8.37 -2.19 -2.01
CA ALA A 72 -7.00 -1.82 -1.65
C ALA A 72 -6.16 -3.04 -1.23
N LYS A 73 -6.74 -4.00 -0.49
CA LYS A 73 -6.05 -5.26 -0.15
C LYS A 73 -5.76 -6.09 -1.40
N LYS A 74 -6.72 -6.22 -2.33
CA LYS A 74 -6.54 -6.95 -3.60
C LYS A 74 -5.42 -6.34 -4.44
N GLU A 75 -5.45 -5.03 -4.63
CA GLU A 75 -4.44 -4.31 -5.42
C GLU A 75 -3.05 -4.36 -4.77
N TYR A 76 -2.98 -4.27 -3.43
CA TYR A 76 -1.73 -4.44 -2.70
C TYR A 76 -1.13 -5.84 -2.93
N ILE A 77 -1.93 -6.91 -2.80
CA ILE A 77 -1.49 -8.29 -3.06
C ILE A 77 -0.97 -8.43 -4.49
N LYS A 78 -1.72 -7.93 -5.50
CA LYS A 78 -1.30 -7.98 -6.91
C LYS A 78 0.05 -7.28 -7.15
N LEU A 79 0.28 -6.14 -6.49
CA LEU A 79 1.58 -5.47 -6.58
C LEU A 79 2.70 -6.32 -5.99
N VAL A 80 2.50 -6.94 -4.82
CA VAL A 80 3.51 -7.81 -4.21
C VAL A 80 3.82 -9.01 -5.10
N GLU A 81 2.79 -9.69 -5.61
CA GLU A 81 2.92 -10.81 -6.54
C GLU A 81 3.72 -10.41 -7.80
N LYS A 82 3.37 -9.27 -8.39
CA LYS A 82 4.04 -8.74 -9.59
C LYS A 82 5.53 -8.45 -9.37
N TYR A 83 5.89 -7.82 -8.26
CA TYR A 83 7.27 -7.37 -8.03
C TYR A 83 8.14 -8.38 -7.28
N ASN A 84 7.58 -9.49 -6.79
CA ASN A 84 8.35 -10.61 -6.25
C ASN A 84 8.30 -11.87 -7.14
N ASN A 85 7.52 -11.85 -8.23
CA ASN A 85 7.27 -13.00 -9.10
C ASN A 85 6.72 -14.22 -8.32
N LEU A 86 5.75 -13.97 -7.44
CA LEU A 86 5.13 -14.98 -6.55
C LEU A 86 3.61 -15.01 -6.75
N LYS A 87 2.96 -16.03 -6.17
CA LYS A 87 1.50 -16.12 -6.04
C LYS A 87 1.12 -16.35 -4.58
N ILE A 88 0.20 -15.53 -4.05
CA ILE A 88 -0.20 -15.47 -2.64
C ILE A 88 -1.61 -16.02 -2.45
#